data_AF-A0AA45UTM8-F1
#
_entry.id   AF-A0AA45UTM8-F1
#
_cell.length_a   1.000
_cell.length_b   1.000
_cell.length_c   1.000
_cell.angle_alpha   90.00
_cell.angle_beta   90.00
_cell.angle_gamma   90.00
#
_symmetry.space_group_name_H-M   'P 1'
#
loop_
_entity.id
_entity.type
_entity.pdbx_description
1 polymer ?
#
loop_
_entity_poly.entity_id
_entity_poly.type
_entity_poly.pdbx_seq_one_letter_code
_entity_poly.pdbx_strand_id
1 'polypeptide(L)'
;MDHEIDIKILEKDLRIDTYRASGAGGQHVNKTESAVRITHIPSGMVVQCQTSRSQHQNRAEAYSLLKSRLYEMELQEKEKRMAQDHQNKCEIGWGHQIRSYVMHPYRMVKDLRTGHETGNVDAVMNGDLDAFITAALMRGSLAKVQQSGS
;
A
#
# COMPACT_ATOMS: atom_id res chain seq x y z
N MET A 1 7.31 12.52 6.32
CA MET A 1 8.28 12.61 5.22
C MET A 1 7.56 12.10 3.98
N ASP A 2 7.52 12.90 2.91
CA ASP A 2 6.87 12.53 1.66
C ASP A 2 7.61 11.33 1.04
N HIS A 3 6.92 10.20 0.97
CA HIS A 3 7.38 9.05 0.19
C HIS A 3 6.89 9.26 -1.24
N GLU A 4 7.58 10.11 -2.00
CA GLU A 4 7.33 10.27 -3.43
C GLU A 4 7.67 8.94 -4.13
N ILE A 5 6.68 8.29 -4.74
CA ILE A 5 6.87 7.03 -5.47
C ILE A 5 7.48 7.40 -6.82
N ASP A 6 8.81 7.33 -6.93
CA ASP A 6 9.51 7.57 -8.19
C ASP A 6 9.46 6.31 -9.08
N ILE A 7 8.64 6.38 -10.13
CA ILE A 7 8.48 5.29 -11.09
C ILE A 7 9.45 5.48 -12.24
N LYS A 8 10.57 4.76 -12.17
CA LYS A 8 11.55 4.69 -13.26
C LYS A 8 11.12 3.66 -14.28
N ILE A 9 10.60 4.16 -15.41
CA ILE A 9 10.26 3.31 -16.56
C ILE A 9 11.51 3.21 -17.44
N LEU A 10 12.05 1.99 -17.59
CA LEU A 10 13.15 1.73 -18.50
C LEU A 10 12.62 1.34 -19.87
N GLU A 11 13.23 1.86 -20.94
CA GLU A 11 12.76 1.58 -22.31
C GLU A 11 12.84 0.10 -22.70
N LYS A 12 13.78 -0.65 -22.12
CA LYS A 12 13.92 -2.11 -22.33
C LYS A 12 12.71 -2.92 -21.84
N ASP A 13 11.95 -2.36 -20.89
CA ASP A 13 10.80 -3.04 -20.27
C ASP A 13 9.49 -2.68 -20.98
N LEU A 14 9.58 -1.91 -22.07
CA LEU A 14 8.45 -1.47 -22.88
C LEU A 14 8.47 -2.13 -24.25
N ARG A 15 7.33 -2.71 -24.64
CA ARG A 15 7.05 -3.04 -26.04
C ARG A 15 6.14 -1.98 -26.63
N ILE A 16 6.62 -1.32 -27.68
CA ILE A 16 5.88 -0.25 -28.37
C ILE A 16 5.47 -0.78 -29.75
N ASP A 17 4.16 -0.89 -29.95
CA ASP A 17 3.55 -1.34 -31.18
C ASP A 17 2.82 -0.16 -31.85
N THR A 18 3.10 0.09 -33.12
CA THR A 18 2.43 1.15 -33.92
C THR A 18 1.51 0.53 -34.94
N TYR A 19 0.30 1.06 -35.07
CA TYR A 19 -0.72 0.51 -35.96
C TYR A 19 -1.64 1.62 -36.49
N ARG A 20 -2.52 1.25 -37.42
CA ARG A 20 -3.50 2.17 -38.00
C ARG A 20 -4.58 2.48 -36.98
N ALA A 21 -4.91 3.75 -36.80
CA ALA A 21 -5.99 4.16 -35.93
C ALA A 21 -7.31 3.54 -36.41
N SER A 22 -8.05 2.92 -35.49
CA SER A 22 -9.33 2.29 -35.80
C SER A 22 -10.47 3.28 -35.56
N GLY A 23 -11.21 3.65 -36.61
CA GLY A 23 -12.39 4.51 -36.52
C GLY A 23 -12.95 4.93 -37.87
N ALA A 24 -14.18 5.47 -37.88
CA ALA A 24 -14.87 6.00 -39.06
C ALA A 24 -14.29 7.35 -39.53
N GLY A 25 -12.97 7.44 -39.68
CA GLY A 25 -12.28 8.65 -40.09
C GLY A 25 -12.09 8.75 -41.60
N GLY A 26 -11.98 9.99 -42.10
CA GLY A 26 -11.72 10.28 -43.52
C GLY A 26 -10.38 9.74 -44.04
N GLN A 27 -10.02 10.08 -45.27
CA GLN A 27 -8.85 9.53 -46.01
C GLN A 27 -7.54 9.44 -45.20
N HIS A 28 -7.33 10.34 -44.24
CA HIS A 28 -6.12 10.39 -43.41
C HIS A 28 -6.01 9.24 -42.38
N VAL A 29 -7.13 8.67 -41.91
CA VAL A 29 -7.14 7.57 -40.93
C VAL A 29 -6.76 6.23 -41.55
N ASN A 30 -7.08 6.04 -42.84
CA ASN A 30 -6.82 4.78 -43.54
C ASN A 30 -5.37 4.64 -44.05
N LYS A 31 -4.62 5.74 -44.14
CA LYS A 31 -3.31 5.77 -44.82
C LYS A 31 -2.11 5.84 -43.87
N THR A 32 -2.28 6.34 -42.65
CA THR A 32 -1.16 6.65 -41.75
C THR A 32 -1.26 5.84 -40.44
N GLU A 33 -0.15 5.24 -40.03
CA GLU A 33 -0.02 4.47 -38.79
C GLU A 33 0.25 5.40 -37.60
N SER A 34 -0.78 6.12 -37.17
CA SER A 34 -0.66 7.08 -36.07
C SER A 34 -0.93 6.48 -34.67
N ALA A 35 -1.62 5.34 -34.56
CA ALA A 35 -1.97 4.77 -33.25
C ALA A 35 -0.77 4.05 -32.62
N VAL A 36 -0.62 4.23 -31.30
CA VAL A 36 0.49 3.67 -30.51
C VAL A 36 -0.08 2.85 -29.36
N ARG A 37 0.44 1.63 -29.18
CA ARG A 37 0.21 0.78 -28.02
C ARG A 37 1.54 0.56 -27.31
N ILE A 38 1.55 0.73 -26.00
CA ILE A 38 2.71 0.48 -25.14
C ILE A 38 2.33 -0.60 -24.15
N THR A 39 3.11 -1.66 -24.10
CA THR A 39 3.00 -2.75 -23.13
C THR A 39 4.18 -2.67 -22.17
N HIS A 40 3.92 -2.57 -20.88
CA HIS A 40 4.93 -2.72 -19.85
C HIS A 40 5.04 -4.20 -19.50
N ILE A 41 6.17 -4.80 -19.88
CA ILE A 41 6.42 -6.25 -19.76
C ILE A 41 6.34 -6.73 -18.29
N PRO A 42 6.97 -6.07 -17.30
CA PRO A 42 6.99 -6.62 -15.94
C PRO A 42 5.66 -6.48 -15.20
N SER A 43 4.86 -5.44 -15.47
CA SER A 43 3.52 -5.31 -14.86
C SER A 43 2.39 -5.90 -15.71
N GLY A 44 2.66 -6.27 -16.98
CA GLY A 44 1.67 -6.74 -17.94
C GLY A 44 0.66 -5.66 -18.40
N MET A 45 0.84 -4.40 -18.01
CA MET A 45 -0.10 -3.33 -18.34
C MET A 45 0.03 -2.90 -19.80
N VAL A 46 -1.11 -2.72 -20.45
CA VAL A 46 -1.20 -2.26 -21.84
C VAL A 46 -1.95 -0.94 -21.88
N VAL A 47 -1.34 0.07 -22.46
CA VAL A 47 -1.98 1.36 -22.76
C VAL A 47 -1.95 1.62 -24.25
N GLN A 48 -2.97 2.31 -24.76
CA GLN A 48 -3.08 2.65 -26.17
C GLN A 48 -3.57 4.09 -26.32
N CYS A 49 -2.99 4.81 -27.28
CA CYS A 49 -3.40 6.17 -27.64
C CYS A 49 -3.51 6.31 -29.16
N GLN A 50 -4.62 6.90 -29.59
CA GLN A 50 -4.91 7.21 -31.00
C GLN A 50 -5.59 8.59 -31.18
N THR A 51 -5.49 9.46 -30.16
CA THR A 51 -6.23 10.73 -30.07
C THR A 51 -5.80 11.72 -31.15
N SER A 52 -4.50 11.79 -31.40
CA SER A 52 -3.89 12.76 -32.31
C SER A 52 -3.53 12.13 -33.66
N ARG A 53 -3.44 12.97 -34.70
CA ARG A 53 -2.96 12.55 -36.03
C ARG A 53 -1.45 12.24 -36.08
N SER A 54 -0.69 12.65 -35.07
CA SER A 54 0.76 12.49 -34.97
C SER A 54 1.12 11.30 -34.07
N GLN A 55 1.97 10.40 -34.58
CA GLN A 55 2.49 9.26 -33.83
C GLN A 55 3.31 9.70 -32.60
N HIS A 56 4.12 10.75 -32.71
CA HIS A 56 4.95 11.23 -31.60
C HIS A 56 4.11 11.76 -30.43
N GLN A 57 3.02 12.47 -30.73
CA GLN A 57 2.07 12.95 -29.73
C GLN A 57 1.38 11.77 -29.04
N ASN A 58 0.88 10.81 -29.82
CA ASN A 58 0.25 9.61 -29.27
C ASN A 58 1.22 8.78 -28.41
N ARG A 59 2.51 8.71 -28.79
CA ARG A 59 3.55 8.08 -27.97
C ARG A 59 3.72 8.81 -26.64
N ALA A 60 3.90 10.13 -26.65
CA ALA A 60 4.07 10.92 -25.43
C ALA A 60 2.87 10.79 -24.48
N GLU A 61 1.65 10.86 -25.02
CA GLU A 61 0.41 10.66 -24.25
C GLU A 61 0.32 9.24 -23.68
N ALA A 62 0.65 8.21 -24.46
CA ALA A 62 0.66 6.82 -24.00
C ALA A 62 1.69 6.61 -22.87
N TYR A 63 2.87 7.24 -22.93
CA TYR A 63 3.86 7.20 -21.85
C TYR A 63 3.34 7.86 -20.56
N SER A 64 2.72 9.04 -20.69
CA SER A 64 2.13 9.74 -19.54
C SER A 64 1.04 8.89 -18.89
N LEU A 65 0.15 8.30 -19.70
CA LEU A 65 -0.89 7.39 -19.23
C LEU A 65 -0.33 6.15 -18.54
N LEU A 66 0.73 5.54 -19.10
CA LEU A 66 1.40 4.40 -18.50
C LEU A 66 1.97 4.76 -17.12
N LYS A 67 2.62 5.92 -17.00
CA LYS A 67 3.20 6.38 -15.73
C LYS A 67 2.13 6.57 -14.66
N SER A 68 1.02 7.23 -14.99
CA SER A 68 -0.09 7.42 -14.04
C SER A 68 -0.69 6.09 -13.59
N ARG A 69 -0.85 5.15 -14.52
CA ARG A 69 -1.41 3.82 -14.25
C ARG A 69 -0.50 2.96 -13.36
N LEU A 70 0.82 3.02 -13.57
CA LEU A 70 1.79 2.35 -12.70
C LEU A 70 1.80 2.97 -11.29
N TYR A 71 1.62 4.29 -11.20
CA TYR A 71 1.54 4.98 -9.92
C TYR A 71 0.32 4.59 -9.10
N GLU A 72 -0.85 4.53 -9.74
CA GLU A 72 -2.07 4.05 -9.09
C GLU A 72 -1.91 2.62 -8.58
N MET A 73 -1.26 1.74 -9.36
CA MET A 73 -1.00 0.36 -8.96
C MET A 73 -0.14 0.27 -7.69
N GLU A 74 1.02 0.94 -7.68
CA GLU A 74 1.92 0.98 -6.52
C GLU A 74 1.25 1.58 -5.29
N LEU A 75 0.47 2.65 -5.46
CA LEU A 75 -0.30 3.26 -4.37
C LEU A 75 -1.31 2.27 -3.80
N GLN A 76 -2.07 1.58 -4.66
CA GLN A 76 -3.04 0.57 -4.25
C GLN A 76 -2.37 -0.62 -3.53
N GLU A 77 -1.20 -1.08 -4.00
CA GLU A 77 -0.46 -2.15 -3.32
C GLU A 77 0.02 -1.70 -1.94
N LYS A 78 0.51 -0.47 -1.83
CA LYS A 78 0.91 0.11 -0.54
C LYS A 78 -0.28 0.22 0.41
N GLU A 79 -1.41 0.72 -0.07
CA GLU A 79 -2.66 0.81 0.70
C GLU A 79 -3.15 -0.57 1.13
N LYS A 80 -3.13 -1.57 0.24
CA LYS A 80 -3.51 -2.95 0.58
C LYS A 80 -2.59 -3.55 1.64
N ARG A 81 -1.27 -3.34 1.54
CA ARG A 81 -0.31 -3.81 2.55
C ARG A 81 -0.58 -3.16 3.90
N MET A 82 -0.79 -1.84 3.92
CA MET A 82 -1.19 -1.14 5.14
C MET A 82 -2.53 -1.64 5.66
N ALA A 83 -3.52 -1.85 4.82
CA ALA A 83 -4.83 -2.35 5.22
C ALA A 83 -4.75 -3.75 5.82
N GLN A 84 -3.93 -4.65 5.26
CA GLN A 84 -3.66 -5.98 5.83
C GLN A 84 -3.00 -5.86 7.21
N ASP A 85 -1.99 -5.00 7.36
CA ASP A 85 -1.35 -4.74 8.65
C ASP A 85 -2.33 -4.17 9.69
N HIS A 86 -3.30 -3.36 9.26
CA HIS A 86 -4.35 -2.82 10.12
C HIS A 86 -5.48 -3.81 10.39
N GLN A 87 -5.87 -4.67 9.45
CA GLN A 87 -6.85 -5.73 9.67
C GLN A 87 -6.36 -6.75 10.70
N ASN A 88 -5.06 -7.04 10.73
CA ASN A 88 -4.46 -7.84 11.80
C ASN A 88 -4.60 -7.17 13.19
N LYS A 89 -4.81 -5.85 13.24
CA LYS A 89 -5.12 -5.10 14.46
C LYS A 89 -6.65 -5.03 14.65
N CYS A 90 -7.29 -6.20 14.81
CA CYS A 90 -8.59 -6.46 15.46
C CYS A 90 -9.79 -5.50 15.21
N GLU A 91 -10.98 -6.07 14.99
CA GLU A 91 -12.24 -5.32 14.91
C GLU A 91 -12.46 -4.40 16.12
N ILE A 92 -12.82 -3.14 15.89
CA ILE A 92 -13.15 -2.15 16.94
C ILE A 92 -14.54 -2.49 17.51
N GLY A 93 -14.64 -3.61 18.20
CA GLY A 93 -15.83 -4.09 18.88
C GLY A 93 -15.70 -4.00 20.40
N TRP A 94 -16.83 -3.98 21.10
CA TRP A 94 -16.92 -4.04 22.56
C TRP A 94 -16.44 -5.43 23.03
N GLY A 95 -15.12 -5.57 23.25
CA GLY A 95 -14.46 -6.84 23.53
C GLY A 95 -12.96 -6.84 23.20
N HIS A 96 -12.49 -5.94 22.33
CA HIS A 96 -11.06 -5.83 21.96
C HIS A 96 -10.24 -4.89 22.87
N GLN A 97 -10.66 -4.73 24.13
CA GLN A 97 -9.93 -3.93 25.10
C GLN A 97 -8.62 -4.63 25.48
N ILE A 98 -7.47 -3.99 25.22
CA ILE A 98 -6.15 -4.55 25.56
C ILE A 98 -5.70 -4.17 26.98
N ARG A 99 -6.26 -3.11 27.55
CA ARG A 99 -5.85 -2.60 28.86
C ARG A 99 -7.02 -1.88 29.55
N SER A 100 -7.20 -2.19 30.83
CA SER A 100 -8.17 -1.54 31.70
C SER A 100 -7.50 -0.48 32.56
N TYR A 101 -8.05 0.73 32.56
CA TYR A 101 -7.62 1.86 33.39
C TYR A 101 -8.78 2.20 34.34
N VAL A 102 -8.66 1.76 35.58
CA VAL A 102 -9.65 2.02 36.63
C VAL A 102 -9.14 3.15 37.49
N MET A 103 -9.65 4.37 37.33
CA MET A 103 -9.20 5.52 38.12
C MET A 103 -9.87 5.60 39.49
N HIS A 104 -11.08 5.07 39.63
CA HIS A 104 -11.79 5.01 40.92
C HIS A 104 -12.60 3.71 41.00
N PRO A 105 -12.71 3.08 42.20
CA PRO A 105 -12.17 3.53 43.49
C PRO A 105 -10.73 3.07 43.78
N TYR A 106 -10.21 2.05 43.09
CA TYR A 106 -8.96 1.37 43.46
C TYR A 106 -7.70 1.80 42.67
N ARG A 107 -7.80 2.75 41.74
CA ARG A 107 -6.66 3.29 40.94
C ARG A 107 -5.72 2.19 40.43
N MET A 108 -6.10 1.47 39.38
CA MET A 108 -5.35 0.35 38.83
C MET A 108 -5.31 0.35 37.31
N VAL A 109 -4.16 0.00 36.73
CA VAL A 109 -3.99 -0.27 35.30
C VAL A 109 -3.64 -1.74 35.11
N LYS A 110 -4.37 -2.45 34.26
CA LYS A 110 -4.15 -3.88 33.95
C LYS A 110 -4.14 -4.13 32.46
N ASP A 111 -3.04 -4.67 31.93
CA ASP A 111 -2.95 -5.12 30.54
C ASP A 111 -3.52 -6.54 30.45
N LEU A 112 -4.63 -6.68 29.73
CA LEU A 112 -5.36 -7.93 29.59
C LEU A 112 -4.62 -8.92 28.69
N ARG A 113 -3.72 -8.44 27.84
CA ARG A 113 -2.91 -9.30 26.98
C ARG A 113 -1.75 -9.88 27.73
N THR A 114 -1.09 -9.15 28.62
CA THR A 114 0.12 -9.64 29.32
C THR A 114 -0.17 -10.16 30.72
N GLY A 115 -1.28 -9.74 31.32
CA GLY A 115 -1.62 -9.99 32.73
C GLY A 115 -0.90 -9.05 33.70
N HIS A 116 -0.02 -8.16 33.21
CA HIS A 116 0.71 -7.21 34.04
C HIS A 116 -0.21 -6.10 34.55
N GLU A 117 -0.09 -5.75 35.83
CA GLU A 117 -0.89 -4.71 36.48
C GLU A 117 -0.03 -3.81 37.38
N THR A 118 -0.44 -2.55 37.52
CA THR A 118 0.18 -1.57 38.42
C THR A 118 -0.86 -0.69 39.10
N GLY A 119 -0.60 -0.34 40.36
CA GLY A 119 -1.40 0.62 41.12
C GLY A 119 -0.96 2.08 40.94
N ASN A 120 0.21 2.33 40.34
CA ASN A 120 0.70 3.68 40.11
C ASN A 120 0.15 4.24 38.80
N VAL A 121 -1.13 4.61 38.80
CA VAL A 121 -1.84 5.11 37.60
C VAL A 121 -1.22 6.40 37.08
N ASP A 122 -0.77 7.30 37.97
CA ASP A 122 -0.23 8.60 37.56
C ASP A 122 1.04 8.45 36.73
N ALA A 123 1.96 7.58 37.14
CA ALA A 123 3.17 7.30 36.36
C ALA A 123 2.85 6.78 34.96
N VAL A 124 1.88 5.85 34.85
CA VAL A 124 1.43 5.30 33.56
C VAL A 124 0.80 6.38 32.68
N MET A 125 -0.02 7.26 33.26
CA MET A 125 -0.62 8.39 32.55
C MET A 125 0.42 9.42 32.10
N ASN A 126 1.53 9.53 32.84
CA ASN A 126 2.67 10.37 32.51
C ASN A 126 3.65 9.71 31.51
N GLY A 127 3.34 8.51 31.01
CA GLY A 127 4.09 7.84 29.93
C GLY A 127 5.03 6.71 30.39
N ASP A 128 5.02 6.34 31.68
CA ASP A 128 5.78 5.17 32.17
C ASP A 128 5.09 3.86 31.74
N LEU A 129 5.36 3.44 30.50
CA LEU A 129 4.78 2.27 29.85
C LEU A 129 5.79 1.14 29.65
N ASP A 130 7.05 1.33 30.03
CA ASP A 130 8.15 0.43 29.71
C ASP A 130 7.93 -0.98 30.27
N ALA A 131 7.37 -1.09 31.48
CA ALA A 131 7.03 -2.37 32.09
C ALA A 131 5.98 -3.15 31.26
N PHE A 132 4.98 -2.45 30.71
CA PHE A 132 3.96 -3.06 29.85
C PHE A 132 4.51 -3.46 28.48
N ILE A 133 5.36 -2.62 27.89
CA ILE A 133 6.01 -2.89 26.60
C ILE A 133 6.92 -4.11 26.72
N THR A 134 7.76 -4.14 27.76
CA THR A 134 8.67 -5.26 28.04
C THR A 134 7.89 -6.57 28.23
N ALA A 135 6.82 -6.54 29.02
CA ALA A 135 5.95 -7.71 29.22
C ALA A 135 5.31 -8.21 27.91
N ALA A 136 4.91 -7.29 27.02
CA ALA A 136 4.34 -7.64 25.71
C ALA A 136 5.38 -8.25 24.77
N LEU A 137 6.60 -7.68 24.72
CA LEU A 137 7.71 -8.18 23.92
C LEU A 137 8.17 -9.56 24.40
N MET A 138 8.27 -9.78 25.70
CA MET A 138 8.62 -11.08 26.29
C MET A 138 7.59 -12.17 25.94
N ARG A 139 6.29 -11.85 25.99
CA ARG A 139 5.26 -12.78 25.54
C ARG A 139 5.38 -13.10 24.04
N GLY A 140 5.63 -12.09 23.21
CA GLY A 140 5.81 -12.26 21.77
C GLY A 140 7.06 -13.07 21.41
N SER A 141 8.15 -12.94 22.15
CA SER A 141 9.36 -13.75 21.96
C SER A 141 9.17 -15.20 22.40
N LEU A 142 8.50 -15.44 23.53
CA LEU A 142 8.09 -16.79 23.96
C LEU A 142 7.21 -17.50 22.92
N ALA A 143 6.25 -16.79 22.32
CA ALA A 143 5.38 -17.33 21.27
C ALA A 143 6.14 -17.71 19.98
N LYS A 144 7.21 -16.99 19.63
CA LYS A 144 8.05 -17.30 18.45
C LYS A 144 8.95 -18.51 18.66
N VAL A 145 9.48 -18.71 19.87
CA VAL A 145 10.36 -19.86 20.21
C VAL A 145 9.62 -21.19 20.07
N GLN A 146 8.31 -21.22 20.34
CA GLN A 146 7.48 -22.43 20.17
C GLN A 146 7.26 -22.82 18.70
N GLN A 147 7.37 -21.89 17.74
CA GLN A 147 7.10 -22.14 16.32
C GLN A 147 8.33 -22.56 15.51
N SER A 148 9.55 -22.34 16.04
CA SER A 148 10.81 -22.75 15.40
C SER A 148 11.34 -24.10 15.87
N GLY A 149 10.59 -24.80 16.74
CA GLY A 149 10.95 -26.10 17.31
C GLY A 149 10.10 -27.27 16.79
N SER A 150 9.48 -27.14 15.62
CA SER A 150 8.72 -28.19 14.94
C SER A 150 9.11 -28.29 13.47
#